data_AF-A0A933K677-F1
#
_entry.id   AF-A0A933K677-F1
#
_cell.length_a   1.000
_cell.length_b   1.000
_cell.length_c   1.000
_cell.angle_alpha   90.00
_cell.angle_beta   90.00
_cell.angle_gamma   90.00
#
_symmetry.space_group_name_H-M   'P 1'
#
loop_
_entity.id
_entity.type
_entity.pdbx_description
1 polymer ?
#
loop_
_entity_poly.entity_id
_entity_poly.type
_entity_poly.pdbx_seq_one_letter_code
_entity_poly.pdbx_strand_id
1 'polypeptide(L)'
;MSFQGVKPTDEWVVVENAHEAIISKETWLRVQEFRKERCPAQTPPALTGANHALSGLLVHETCGARMVIDIAKGRKNKCYVYYTCSTRRTKAKEHCEGIRVRADQIEPYVLDAIYSKLLSDERVEALFRDLERIRANLAKDRDVKLGSWKRELSRLDAQEERLVTAVADGKMPPEAAKGRLEKIAKDRIEVQKRIDGLGTLVDVRQLRVTQDIIVGLRASVQAMIRTKDPRQIRTFLSRFIEKIVVGKDHITIHGSLEKARKTDQATNGSYHRLAWLPGQDSNLQPSG
;
A
#
# COMPACT_ATOMS: atom_id res chain seq x y z
N MET A 1 -45.98 15.27 -35.79
CA MET A 1 -46.67 14.63 -34.65
C MET A 1 -45.71 14.59 -33.48
N SER A 2 -45.93 15.46 -32.51
CA SER A 2 -45.10 15.62 -31.32
C SER A 2 -45.34 14.44 -30.37
N PHE A 3 -44.33 13.63 -30.09
CA PHE A 3 -44.42 12.62 -29.03
C PHE A 3 -44.60 13.36 -27.69
N GLN A 4 -45.82 13.34 -27.15
CA GLN A 4 -46.07 13.71 -25.76
C GLN A 4 -45.31 12.70 -24.88
N GLY A 5 -44.29 13.19 -24.18
CA GLY A 5 -43.61 12.42 -23.15
C GLY A 5 -44.60 11.98 -22.05
N VAL A 6 -44.23 10.94 -21.31
CA VAL A 6 -45.00 10.44 -20.16
C VAL A 6 -45.27 11.60 -19.20
N LYS A 7 -46.53 11.78 -18.79
CA LYS A 7 -46.96 12.85 -17.88
C LYS A 7 -46.21 12.78 -16.53
N PRO A 8 -46.03 13.91 -15.84
CA PRO A 8 -45.50 13.96 -14.47
C PRO A 8 -46.26 13.01 -13.52
N THR A 9 -45.56 12.42 -12.55
CA THR A 9 -46.10 11.36 -11.67
C THR A 9 -47.25 11.80 -10.77
N ASP A 10 -47.34 13.10 -10.50
CA ASP A 10 -48.39 13.79 -9.76
C ASP A 10 -49.71 13.90 -10.56
N GLU A 11 -49.65 13.77 -11.89
CA GLU A 11 -50.84 13.75 -12.76
C GLU A 11 -51.35 12.32 -13.04
N TRP A 12 -50.77 11.30 -12.40
CA TRP A 12 -51.14 9.90 -12.66
C TRP A 12 -52.40 9.52 -11.88
N VAL A 13 -53.44 9.10 -12.62
CA VAL A 13 -54.60 8.43 -12.01
C VAL A 13 -54.26 6.96 -11.85
N VAL A 14 -54.01 6.54 -10.61
CA VAL A 14 -53.71 5.14 -10.27
C VAL A 14 -55.01 4.44 -9.92
N VAL A 15 -55.47 3.53 -10.79
CA VAL A 15 -56.63 2.67 -10.54
C VAL A 15 -56.14 1.33 -10.00
N GLU A 16 -56.47 1.01 -8.75
CA GLU A 16 -56.10 -0.27 -8.15
C GLU A 16 -56.87 -1.43 -8.80
N ASN A 17 -56.20 -2.58 -8.99
CA ASN A 17 -56.79 -3.83 -9.49
C ASN A 17 -57.50 -3.73 -10.85
N ALA A 18 -57.06 -2.83 -11.74
CA ALA A 18 -57.65 -2.68 -13.09
C ALA A 18 -57.50 -3.92 -13.99
N HIS A 19 -56.60 -4.84 -13.65
CA HIS A 19 -56.38 -6.11 -14.34
C HIS A 19 -55.90 -7.17 -13.34
N GLU A 20 -56.00 -8.44 -13.73
CA GLU A 20 -55.46 -9.55 -12.95
C GLU A 20 -53.95 -9.40 -12.76
N ALA A 21 -53.51 -9.44 -11.51
CA ALA A 21 -52.12 -9.19 -11.16
C ALA A 21 -51.22 -10.39 -11.51
N ILE A 22 -50.16 -10.15 -12.27
CA ILE A 22 -49.17 -11.18 -12.65
C ILE A 22 -48.40 -11.72 -11.42
N ILE A 23 -48.21 -10.88 -10.40
CA ILE A 23 -47.54 -11.21 -9.14
C ILE A 23 -48.30 -10.60 -7.96
N SER A 24 -48.16 -11.19 -6.77
CA SER A 24 -48.83 -10.67 -5.58
C SER A 24 -48.30 -9.27 -5.18
N LYS A 25 -49.19 -8.44 -4.63
CA LYS A 25 -48.85 -7.09 -4.12
C LYS A 25 -47.72 -7.17 -3.09
N GLU A 26 -47.73 -8.19 -2.22
CA GLU A 26 -46.66 -8.46 -1.25
C GLU A 26 -45.31 -8.72 -1.93
N THR A 27 -45.26 -9.59 -2.93
CA THR A 27 -44.02 -9.88 -3.68
C THR A 27 -43.50 -8.63 -4.38
N TRP A 28 -44.39 -7.85 -4.99
CA TRP A 28 -44.03 -6.58 -5.62
C TRP A 28 -43.41 -5.60 -4.62
N LEU A 29 -44.08 -5.37 -3.48
CA LEU A 29 -43.60 -4.46 -2.44
C LEU A 29 -42.24 -4.92 -1.88
N ARG A 30 -42.09 -6.21 -1.61
CA ARG A 30 -40.83 -6.79 -1.11
C ARG A 30 -39.67 -6.63 -2.11
N VAL A 31 -39.92 -6.80 -3.41
CA VAL A 31 -38.92 -6.54 -4.45
C VAL A 31 -38.57 -5.05 -4.54
N GLN A 32 -39.55 -4.15 -4.38
CA GLN A 32 -39.29 -2.71 -4.33
C GLN A 32 -38.45 -2.32 -3.11
N GLU A 33 -38.67 -2.96 -1.96
CA GLU A 33 -37.88 -2.77 -0.74
C GLU A 33 -36.44 -3.27 -0.93
N PHE A 34 -36.24 -4.50 -1.40
CA PHE A 34 -34.91 -5.01 -1.74
C PHE A 34 -34.17 -4.13 -2.77
N ARG A 35 -34.90 -3.54 -3.73
CA ARG A 35 -34.32 -2.59 -4.68
C ARG A 35 -33.87 -1.29 -4.02
N LYS A 36 -34.64 -0.77 -3.06
CA LYS A 36 -34.28 0.41 -2.27
C LYS A 36 -33.07 0.14 -1.39
N GLU A 37 -33.04 -0.99 -0.68
CA GLU A 37 -31.93 -1.41 0.18
C GLU A 37 -30.62 -1.62 -0.58
N ARG A 38 -30.71 -2.22 -1.78
CA ARG A 38 -29.54 -2.44 -2.63
C ARG A 38 -29.00 -1.18 -3.31
N CYS A 39 -29.65 -0.02 -3.19
CA CYS A 39 -29.10 1.23 -3.68
C CYS A 39 -28.06 1.77 -2.68
N PRO A 40 -26.78 1.92 -3.07
CA PRO A 40 -25.73 2.43 -2.18
C PRO A 40 -25.98 3.84 -1.68
N ALA A 41 -26.87 4.62 -2.33
CA ALA A 41 -27.21 5.98 -1.93
C ALA A 41 -27.94 6.06 -0.57
N GLN A 42 -28.47 4.93 -0.06
CA GLN A 42 -29.08 4.83 1.26
C GLN A 42 -28.05 4.44 2.35
N THR A 43 -26.82 4.07 1.96
CA THR A 43 -25.75 3.73 2.90
C THR A 43 -25.07 5.02 3.39
N PRO A 44 -24.79 5.17 4.69
CA PRO A 44 -24.05 6.32 5.21
C PRO A 44 -22.73 6.55 4.42
N PRO A 45 -22.34 7.80 4.14
CA PRO A 45 -21.13 8.11 3.37
C PRO A 45 -19.86 7.45 3.92
N ALA A 46 -19.76 7.32 5.25
CA ALA A 46 -18.66 6.65 5.94
C ALA A 46 -18.55 5.15 5.60
N LEU A 47 -19.68 4.48 5.39
CA LEU A 47 -19.74 3.06 5.05
C LEU A 47 -19.65 2.83 3.54
N THR A 48 -20.10 3.80 2.74
CA THR A 48 -20.00 3.74 1.27
C THR A 48 -18.56 3.58 0.82
N GLY A 49 -17.63 4.39 1.37
CA GLY A 49 -16.20 4.29 1.07
C GLY A 49 -15.55 2.96 1.49
N ALA A 50 -16.11 2.27 2.48
CA ALA A 50 -15.59 1.00 2.99
C ALA A 50 -16.01 -0.20 2.13
N ASN A 51 -17.02 -0.05 1.27
CA ASN A 51 -17.57 -1.14 0.46
C ASN A 51 -16.91 -1.24 -0.93
N HIS A 52 -15.81 -0.52 -1.16
CA HIS A 52 -15.14 -0.44 -2.45
C HIS A 52 -13.63 -0.60 -2.32
N ALA A 53 -13.05 -1.52 -3.08
CA ALA A 53 -11.69 -2.02 -2.86
C ALA A 53 -10.60 -0.98 -3.15
N LEU A 54 -10.85 -0.07 -4.10
CA LEU A 54 -9.88 0.96 -4.53
C LEU A 54 -10.09 2.31 -3.86
N SER A 55 -11.02 2.39 -2.91
CA SER A 55 -11.32 3.62 -2.17
C SER A 55 -10.07 4.15 -1.45
N GLY A 56 -9.72 5.41 -1.72
CA GLY A 56 -8.53 6.07 -1.15
C GLY A 56 -7.20 5.75 -1.83
N LEU A 57 -7.17 4.84 -2.81
CA LEU A 57 -5.96 4.49 -3.58
C LEU A 57 -5.90 5.21 -4.94
N LEU A 58 -7.05 5.54 -5.53
CA LEU A 58 -7.13 6.18 -6.84
C LEU A 58 -6.81 7.68 -6.77
N VAL A 59 -6.00 8.16 -7.71
CA VAL A 59 -5.66 9.58 -7.90
C VAL A 59 -5.83 9.97 -9.36
N HIS A 60 -6.18 11.23 -9.59
CA HIS A 60 -6.30 11.79 -10.94
C HIS A 60 -4.91 12.10 -11.51
N GLU A 61 -4.67 11.76 -12.77
CA GLU A 61 -3.38 12.02 -13.43
C GLU A 61 -2.98 13.50 -13.45
N THR A 62 -3.85 14.39 -13.93
CA THR A 62 -3.45 15.79 -14.17
C THR A 62 -3.45 16.67 -12.92
N CYS A 63 -4.33 16.42 -11.95
CA CYS A 63 -4.41 17.29 -10.75
C CYS A 63 -3.87 16.63 -9.49
N GLY A 64 -3.48 15.34 -9.56
CA GLY A 64 -2.93 14.57 -8.44
C GLY A 64 -3.90 14.31 -7.28
N ALA A 65 -5.12 14.86 -7.33
CA ALA A 65 -6.08 14.75 -6.25
C ALA A 65 -6.66 13.35 -6.15
N ARG A 66 -6.98 12.92 -4.93
CA ARG A 66 -7.64 11.62 -4.71
C ARG A 66 -9.00 11.58 -5.38
N MET A 67 -9.37 10.40 -5.86
CA MET A 67 -10.72 10.15 -6.34
C MET A 67 -11.60 9.68 -5.17
N VAL A 68 -12.82 10.20 -5.12
CA VAL A 68 -13.82 9.90 -4.10
C VAL A 68 -15.00 9.19 -4.74
N ILE A 69 -15.74 8.45 -3.92
CA ILE A 69 -16.95 7.77 -4.38
C ILE A 69 -18.07 8.78 -4.58
N ASP A 70 -18.74 8.65 -5.71
CA ASP A 70 -19.96 9.37 -6.02
C ASP A 70 -21.04 8.40 -6.51
N ILE A 71 -22.27 8.60 -6.08
CA ILE A 71 -23.39 7.72 -6.38
C ILE A 71 -24.41 8.49 -7.21
N ALA A 72 -24.63 8.05 -8.45
CA ALA A 72 -25.67 8.62 -9.30
C ALA A 72 -26.90 7.71 -9.35
N LYS A 73 -28.08 8.30 -9.15
CA LYS A 73 -29.36 7.63 -9.36
C LYS A 73 -29.71 7.68 -10.85
N GLY A 74 -29.89 6.52 -11.46
CA GLY A 74 -30.34 6.36 -12.84
C GLY A 74 -31.84 6.06 -12.94
N ARG A 75 -32.30 5.81 -14.17
CA ARG A 75 -33.70 5.45 -14.46
C ARG A 75 -34.07 4.10 -13.82
N LYS A 76 -35.35 3.91 -13.49
CA LYS A 76 -35.91 2.67 -12.93
C LYS A 76 -35.25 2.20 -11.61
N ASN A 77 -34.97 3.15 -10.69
CA ASN A 77 -34.33 2.87 -9.39
C ASN A 77 -32.96 2.18 -9.46
N LYS A 78 -32.24 2.28 -10.59
CA LYS A 78 -30.85 1.81 -10.67
C LYS A 78 -29.92 2.86 -10.07
N CYS A 79 -28.95 2.43 -9.28
CA CYS A 79 -27.92 3.29 -8.71
C CYS A 79 -26.56 2.88 -9.28
N TYR A 80 -25.75 3.86 -9.67
CA TYR A 80 -24.43 3.66 -10.25
C TYR A 80 -23.38 4.31 -9.36
N VAL A 81 -22.31 3.57 -9.10
CA VAL A 81 -21.19 4.05 -8.28
C VAL A 81 -20.03 4.42 -9.18
N TYR A 82 -19.45 5.59 -8.91
CA TYR A 82 -18.34 6.14 -9.67
C TYR A 82 -17.21 6.57 -8.74
N TYR A 83 -15.99 6.44 -9.22
CA TYR A 83 -14.86 7.21 -8.72
C TYR A 83 -14.78 8.53 -9.48
N THR A 84 -14.84 9.63 -8.74
CA THR A 84 -14.79 10.99 -9.30
C THR A 84 -13.65 11.76 -8.64
N CYS A 85 -12.90 12.53 -9.41
CA CYS A 85 -11.88 13.43 -8.87
C CYS A 85 -12.47 14.37 -7.79
N SER A 86 -11.88 14.38 -6.59
CA SER A 86 -12.31 15.23 -5.48
C SER A 86 -12.27 16.73 -5.81
N THR A 87 -11.19 17.20 -6.45
CA THR A 87 -11.07 18.60 -6.89
C THR A 87 -12.18 19.02 -7.85
N ARG A 88 -12.54 18.17 -8.82
CA ARG A 88 -13.66 18.46 -9.73
C ARG A 88 -14.98 18.54 -8.97
N ARG A 89 -15.19 17.67 -7.99
CA ARG A 89 -16.41 17.63 -7.18
C ARG A 89 -16.57 18.88 -6.31
N THR A 90 -15.48 19.40 -5.74
CA THR A 90 -15.54 20.51 -4.79
C THR A 90 -15.27 21.88 -5.40
N LYS A 91 -14.40 21.96 -6.41
CA LYS A 91 -13.93 23.23 -6.99
C LYS A 91 -14.26 23.40 -8.48
N ALA A 92 -15.22 22.62 -9.00
CA ALA A 92 -15.73 22.70 -10.36
C ALA A 92 -14.71 22.42 -11.49
N LYS A 93 -15.16 22.59 -12.75
CA LYS A 93 -14.45 22.19 -13.97
C LYS A 93 -13.16 22.99 -14.21
N GLU A 94 -13.12 24.23 -13.75
CA GLU A 94 -12.00 25.16 -13.97
C GLU A 94 -10.70 24.67 -13.33
N HIS A 95 -10.79 23.82 -12.30
CA HIS A 95 -9.61 23.34 -11.56
C HIS A 95 -9.25 21.88 -11.87
N CYS A 96 -10.08 21.18 -12.64
CA CYS A 96 -9.81 19.82 -13.10
C CYS A 96 -10.77 19.42 -14.23
N GLU A 97 -10.24 18.87 -15.32
CA GLU A 97 -11.04 18.25 -16.40
C GLU A 97 -11.98 17.14 -15.91
N GLY A 98 -11.63 16.53 -14.78
CA GLY A 98 -12.54 15.74 -13.96
C GLY A 98 -12.88 14.40 -14.59
N ILE A 99 -11.98 13.43 -14.49
CA ILE A 99 -12.28 12.05 -14.85
C ILE A 99 -13.27 11.45 -13.85
N ARG A 100 -14.26 10.74 -14.40
CA ARG A 100 -15.26 9.98 -13.67
C ARG A 100 -15.32 8.56 -14.26
N VAL A 101 -15.04 7.55 -13.45
CA VAL A 101 -15.00 6.15 -13.89
C VAL A 101 -15.94 5.31 -13.06
N ARG A 102 -16.61 4.35 -13.70
CA ARG A 102 -17.52 3.42 -13.03
C ARG A 102 -16.76 2.44 -12.13
N ALA A 103 -17.20 2.30 -10.88
CA ALA A 103 -16.59 1.41 -9.91
C ALA A 103 -16.63 -0.06 -10.36
N ASP A 104 -17.76 -0.49 -10.94
CA ASP A 104 -17.96 -1.85 -11.43
C ASP A 104 -17.15 -2.19 -12.70
N GLN A 105 -16.49 -1.20 -13.31
CA GLN A 105 -15.57 -1.40 -14.43
C GLN A 105 -14.11 -1.33 -13.98
N ILE A 106 -13.75 -0.30 -13.21
CA ILE A 106 -12.36 -0.08 -12.81
C ILE A 106 -11.89 -1.05 -11.74
N GLU A 107 -12.76 -1.45 -10.79
CA GLU A 107 -12.35 -2.37 -9.73
C GLU A 107 -11.94 -3.74 -10.28
N PRO A 108 -12.78 -4.45 -11.06
CA PRO A 108 -12.35 -5.72 -11.65
C PRO A 108 -11.12 -5.58 -12.53
N TYR A 109 -11.07 -4.55 -13.38
CA TYR A 109 -9.95 -4.32 -14.29
C TYR A 109 -8.61 -4.14 -13.56
N VAL A 110 -8.58 -3.28 -12.54
CA VAL A 110 -7.38 -3.03 -11.76
C VAL A 110 -7.00 -4.25 -10.94
N LEU A 111 -7.96 -4.93 -10.32
CA LEU A 111 -7.71 -6.14 -9.56
C LEU A 111 -7.12 -7.23 -10.45
N ASP A 112 -7.70 -7.50 -11.62
CA ASP A 112 -7.20 -8.48 -12.60
C ASP A 112 -5.81 -8.10 -13.14
N ALA A 113 -5.57 -6.81 -13.40
CA ALA A 113 -4.25 -6.32 -13.80
C ALA A 113 -3.20 -6.53 -12.69
N ILE A 114 -3.58 -6.31 -11.43
CA ILE A 114 -2.72 -6.57 -10.27
C ILE A 114 -2.47 -8.07 -10.14
N TYR A 115 -3.48 -8.92 -10.29
CA TYR A 115 -3.33 -10.37 -10.18
C TYR A 115 -2.43 -10.93 -11.27
N SER A 116 -2.73 -10.61 -12.53
CA SER A 116 -1.93 -11.07 -13.68
C SER A 116 -0.48 -10.58 -13.62
N LYS A 117 -0.23 -9.37 -13.09
CA LYS A 117 1.11 -8.80 -13.03
C LYS A 117 1.89 -9.07 -11.75
N LEU A 118 1.25 -9.36 -10.62
CA LEU A 118 1.92 -9.66 -9.34
C LEU A 118 2.03 -11.15 -9.06
N LEU A 119 1.12 -11.97 -9.58
CA LEU A 119 1.04 -13.41 -9.28
C LEU A 119 1.30 -14.31 -10.50
N SER A 120 1.79 -13.75 -11.62
CA SER A 120 2.26 -14.60 -12.71
C SER A 120 3.49 -15.36 -12.27
N ASP A 121 3.50 -16.66 -12.55
CA ASP A 121 4.56 -17.58 -12.13
C ASP A 121 5.93 -17.08 -12.59
N GLU A 122 6.04 -16.63 -13.84
CA GLU A 122 7.28 -16.09 -14.41
C GLU A 122 7.81 -14.85 -13.67
N ARG A 123 6.92 -14.00 -13.17
CA ARG A 123 7.33 -12.72 -12.56
C ARG A 123 7.65 -12.87 -11.09
N VAL A 124 6.95 -13.76 -10.41
CA VAL A 124 7.28 -14.20 -9.06
C VAL A 124 8.66 -14.88 -9.05
N GLU A 125 8.95 -15.73 -10.03
CA GLU A 125 10.27 -16.31 -10.22
C GLU A 125 11.33 -15.26 -10.59
N ALA A 126 11.00 -14.28 -11.43
CA ALA A 126 11.91 -13.19 -11.76
C ALA A 126 12.26 -12.35 -10.52
N LEU A 127 11.26 -12.02 -9.69
CA LEU A 127 11.45 -11.33 -8.42
C LEU A 127 12.35 -12.13 -7.47
N PHE A 128 12.21 -13.45 -7.44
CA PHE A 128 13.10 -14.33 -6.66
C PHE A 128 14.54 -14.23 -7.14
N ARG A 129 14.77 -14.35 -8.46
CA ARG A 129 16.11 -14.20 -9.06
C ARG A 129 16.72 -12.83 -8.74
N ASP A 130 15.92 -11.78 -8.78
CA ASP A 130 16.36 -10.43 -8.44
C ASP A 130 16.71 -10.28 -6.96
N LEU A 131 15.89 -10.81 -6.06
CA LEU A 131 16.15 -10.78 -4.62
C LEU A 131 17.40 -11.59 -4.25
N GLU A 132 17.58 -12.78 -4.83
CA GLU A 132 18.76 -13.61 -4.59
C GLU A 132 20.02 -12.94 -5.16
N ARG A 133 19.92 -12.28 -6.32
CA ARG A 133 21.00 -11.47 -6.88
C ARG A 133 21.36 -10.28 -5.98
N ILE A 134 20.37 -9.54 -5.49
CA ILE A 134 20.60 -8.43 -4.55
C ILE A 134 21.27 -8.94 -3.28
N ARG A 135 20.81 -10.06 -2.73
CA ARG A 135 21.38 -10.70 -1.55
C ARG A 135 22.83 -11.14 -1.79
N ALA A 136 23.11 -11.79 -2.91
CA ALA A 136 24.45 -12.21 -3.29
C ALA A 136 25.39 -11.02 -3.44
N ASN A 137 24.93 -9.92 -4.06
CA ASN A 137 25.70 -8.69 -4.19
C ASN A 137 25.98 -8.04 -2.82
N LEU A 138 24.96 -7.93 -1.95
CA LEU A 138 25.14 -7.40 -0.60
C LEU A 138 26.10 -8.24 0.24
N ALA A 139 26.02 -9.57 0.13
CA ALA A 139 26.94 -10.48 0.80
C ALA A 139 28.38 -10.30 0.27
N LYS A 140 28.56 -10.20 -1.04
CA LYS A 140 29.85 -9.97 -1.67
C LYS A 140 30.46 -8.62 -1.26
N ASP A 141 29.68 -7.54 -1.30
CA ASP A 141 30.13 -6.20 -0.89
C ASP A 141 30.52 -6.18 0.59
N ARG A 142 29.75 -6.87 1.43
CA ARG A 142 30.07 -7.05 2.85
C ARG A 142 31.40 -7.78 3.02
N ASP A 143 31.59 -8.90 2.33
CA ASP A 143 32.80 -9.72 2.44
C ASP A 143 34.05 -8.97 1.91
N VAL A 144 33.89 -8.19 0.83
CA VAL A 144 34.94 -7.31 0.30
C VAL A 144 35.33 -6.23 1.32
N LYS A 145 34.35 -5.53 1.90
CA LYS A 145 34.60 -4.49 2.92
C LYS A 145 35.27 -5.10 4.16
N LEU A 146 34.74 -6.21 4.66
CA LEU A 146 35.30 -6.92 5.81
C LEU A 146 36.74 -7.36 5.54
N GLY A 147 37.01 -7.92 4.36
CA GLY A 147 38.36 -8.31 3.96
C GLY A 147 39.31 -7.12 3.85
N SER A 148 38.84 -5.96 3.38
CA SER A 148 39.65 -4.74 3.29
C SER A 148 40.01 -4.18 4.67
N TRP A 149 39.05 -4.14 5.59
CA TRP A 149 39.26 -3.63 6.95
C TRP A 149 40.11 -4.58 7.81
N LYS A 150 39.95 -5.90 7.64
CA LYS A 150 40.84 -6.88 8.28
C LYS A 150 42.29 -6.72 7.81
N ARG A 151 42.50 -6.52 6.50
CA ARG A 151 43.84 -6.25 5.94
C ARG A 151 44.43 -4.94 6.48
N GLU A 152 43.60 -3.91 6.63
CA GLU A 152 44.02 -2.65 7.22
C GLU A 152 44.43 -2.81 8.69
N LEU A 153 43.66 -3.57 9.47
CA LEU A 153 43.99 -3.88 10.85
C LEU A 153 45.34 -4.60 10.96
N SER A 154 45.57 -5.65 10.15
CA SER A 154 46.85 -6.36 10.12
C SER A 154 48.02 -5.46 9.68
N ARG A 155 47.77 -4.50 8.78
CA ARG A 155 48.78 -3.51 8.36
C ARG A 155 49.18 -2.58 9.51
N LEU A 156 48.19 -2.11 10.27
CA LEU A 156 48.39 -1.29 11.47
C LEU A 156 49.13 -2.07 12.57
N ASP A 157 48.73 -3.33 12.83
CA ASP A 157 49.40 -4.21 13.79
C ASP A 157 50.89 -4.40 13.43
N ALA A 158 51.19 -4.68 12.15
CA ALA A 158 52.57 -4.82 11.69
C ALA A 158 53.36 -3.50 11.71
N GLN A 159 52.71 -2.34 11.56
CA GLN A 159 53.37 -1.03 11.73
C GLN A 159 53.68 -0.75 13.20
N GLU A 160 52.75 -1.08 14.11
CA GLU A 160 52.94 -0.97 15.55
C GLU A 160 54.13 -1.81 16.00
N GLU A 161 54.15 -3.10 15.62
CA GLU A 161 55.23 -4.02 15.96
C GLU A 161 56.59 -3.51 15.48
N ARG A 162 56.70 -3.06 14.22
CA ARG A 162 57.94 -2.48 13.68
C ARG A 162 58.41 -1.23 14.44
N LEU A 163 57.48 -0.35 14.84
CA LEU A 163 57.82 0.84 15.61
C LEU A 163 58.32 0.45 17.01
N VAL A 164 57.67 -0.49 17.66
CA VAL A 164 58.07 -1.01 18.98
C VAL A 164 59.45 -1.66 18.89
N THR A 165 59.70 -2.50 17.89
CA THR A 165 61.03 -3.11 17.67
C THR A 165 62.10 -2.06 17.39
N ALA A 166 61.83 -1.04 16.58
CA ALA A 166 62.79 0.02 16.28
C ALA A 166 63.18 0.84 17.53
N VAL A 167 62.25 1.05 18.45
CA VAL A 167 62.52 1.69 19.75
C VAL A 167 63.34 0.75 20.65
N ALA A 168 62.98 -0.54 20.71
CA ALA A 168 63.70 -1.54 21.50
C ALA A 168 65.16 -1.73 21.04
N ASP A 169 65.40 -1.67 19.73
CA ASP A 169 66.73 -1.74 19.11
C ASP A 169 67.55 -0.44 19.26
N GLY A 170 66.98 0.62 19.86
CA GLY A 170 67.62 1.93 20.00
C GLY A 170 67.77 2.71 18.68
N LYS A 171 67.12 2.26 17.59
CA LYS A 171 67.13 2.93 16.27
C LYS A 171 66.28 4.20 16.24
N MET A 172 65.43 4.40 17.25
CA MET A 172 64.53 5.55 17.39
C MET A 172 64.31 5.90 18.86
N PRO A 173 64.33 7.18 19.24
CA PRO A 173 63.98 7.59 20.60
C PRO A 173 62.47 7.39 20.87
N PRO A 174 62.06 6.93 22.07
CA PRO A 174 60.66 6.68 22.42
C PRO A 174 59.71 7.86 22.15
N GLU A 175 60.19 9.08 22.35
CA GLU A 175 59.47 10.34 22.17
C GLU A 175 59.08 10.56 20.69
N ALA A 176 59.91 10.11 19.76
CA ALA A 176 59.63 10.18 18.32
C ALA A 176 58.61 9.12 17.87
N ALA A 177 58.50 8.00 18.60
CA ALA A 177 57.54 6.93 18.31
C ALA A 177 56.15 7.20 18.90
N LYS A 178 56.06 7.89 20.05
CA LYS A 178 54.82 8.12 20.81
C LYS A 178 53.67 8.65 19.95
N GLY A 179 53.87 9.73 19.19
CA GLY A 179 52.82 10.32 18.35
C GLY A 179 52.33 9.40 17.22
N ARG A 180 53.20 8.51 16.72
CA ARG A 180 52.83 7.52 15.70
C ARG A 180 52.03 6.37 16.30
N LEU A 181 52.44 5.89 17.48
CA LEU A 181 51.71 4.85 18.22
C LEU A 181 50.31 5.32 18.63
N GLU A 182 50.17 6.56 19.12
CA GLU A 182 48.87 7.15 19.45
C GLU A 182 47.94 7.23 18.22
N LYS A 183 48.48 7.56 17.05
CA LYS A 183 47.72 7.58 15.79
C LYS A 183 47.28 6.17 15.38
N ILE A 184 48.20 5.19 15.41
CA ILE A 184 47.89 3.79 15.09
C ILE A 184 46.81 3.24 16.03
N ALA A 185 46.90 3.52 17.33
CA ALA A 185 45.88 3.11 18.30
C ALA A 185 44.49 3.70 17.97
N LYS A 186 44.42 4.98 17.60
CA LYS A 186 43.17 5.62 17.16
C LYS A 186 42.61 4.97 15.89
N ASP A 187 43.46 4.77 14.89
CA ASP A 187 43.07 4.17 13.61
C ASP A 187 42.58 2.73 13.80
N ARG A 188 43.22 1.93 14.68
CA ARG A 188 42.78 0.57 15.04
C ARG A 188 41.40 0.58 15.68
N ILE A 189 41.16 1.46 16.64
CA ILE A 189 39.84 1.59 17.29
C ILE A 189 38.77 1.94 16.26
N GLU A 190 39.07 2.85 15.33
CA GLU A 190 38.11 3.25 14.29
C GLU A 190 37.80 2.10 13.32
N VAL A 191 38.82 1.39 12.83
CA VAL A 191 38.66 0.25 11.94
C VAL A 191 37.91 -0.89 12.63
N GLN A 192 38.22 -1.16 13.90
CA GLN A 192 37.52 -2.18 14.69
C GLN A 192 36.04 -1.84 14.87
N LYS A 193 35.71 -0.58 15.18
CA LYS A 193 34.31 -0.11 15.23
C LYS A 193 33.57 -0.32 13.92
N ARG A 194 34.23 -0.11 12.77
CA ARG A 194 33.62 -0.36 11.44
C ARG A 194 33.34 -1.86 11.23
N ILE A 195 34.25 -2.73 11.65
CA ILE A 195 34.08 -4.19 11.60
C ILE A 195 32.90 -4.63 12.49
N ASP A 196 32.86 -4.16 13.74
CA ASP A 196 31.83 -4.51 14.71
C ASP A 196 30.44 -4.00 14.27
N GLY A 197 30.39 -2.80 13.70
CA GLY A 197 29.19 -2.22 13.10
C GLY A 197 28.64 -3.03 11.92
N LEU A 198 29.51 -3.73 11.19
CA LEU A 198 29.12 -4.62 10.09
C LEU A 198 28.58 -5.98 10.57
N GLY A 199 28.86 -6.36 11.82
CA GLY A 199 28.37 -7.58 12.46
C GLY A 199 26.99 -7.42 13.11
N THR A 200 26.65 -6.20 13.53
CA THR A 200 25.36 -5.86 14.18
C THR A 200 24.23 -5.57 13.19
N LEU A 201 24.56 -5.24 11.93
CA LEU A 201 23.59 -5.17 10.85
C LEU A 201 23.13 -6.59 10.50
N VAL A 202 21.82 -6.84 10.64
CA VAL A 202 21.08 -8.07 10.29
C VAL A 202 21.84 -8.90 9.26
N ASP A 203 22.23 -10.13 9.63
CA ASP A 203 22.96 -11.00 8.71
C ASP A 203 22.07 -11.28 7.49
N VAL A 204 22.39 -10.61 6.38
CA VAL A 204 21.66 -10.73 5.10
C VAL A 204 21.67 -12.18 4.60
N ARG A 205 22.58 -13.01 5.13
CA ARG A 205 22.63 -14.46 4.92
C ARG A 205 21.48 -15.21 5.61
N GLN A 206 20.87 -14.66 6.67
CA GLN A 206 19.74 -15.26 7.38
C GLN A 206 18.36 -14.90 6.78
N LEU A 207 18.28 -13.93 5.87
CA LEU A 207 17.10 -13.71 5.03
C LEU A 207 16.94 -14.89 4.05
N ARG A 208 16.39 -15.99 4.56
CA ARG A 208 15.92 -17.11 3.75
C ARG A 208 14.58 -16.72 3.14
N VAL A 209 14.62 -16.13 1.95
CA VAL A 209 13.44 -16.16 1.06
C VAL A 209 13.36 -17.60 0.56
N THR A 210 12.59 -18.45 1.22
CA THR A 210 12.33 -19.82 0.73
C THR A 210 11.16 -19.79 -0.24
N GLN A 211 11.17 -20.75 -1.18
CA GLN A 211 10.08 -20.95 -2.14
C GLN A 211 8.71 -21.09 -1.45
N ASP A 212 8.70 -21.57 -0.19
CA ASP A 212 7.50 -21.67 0.65
C ASP A 212 6.85 -20.32 0.99
N ILE A 213 7.63 -19.26 1.19
CA ILE A 213 7.09 -17.90 1.47
C ILE A 213 6.31 -17.39 0.26
N ILE A 214 6.78 -17.72 -0.94
CA ILE A 214 6.15 -17.33 -2.20
C ILE A 214 4.87 -18.12 -2.44
N VAL A 215 4.89 -19.44 -2.22
CA VAL A 215 3.68 -20.27 -2.28
C VAL A 215 2.65 -19.78 -1.26
N GLY A 216 3.11 -19.45 -0.04
CA GLY A 216 2.29 -18.86 1.01
C GLY A 216 1.73 -17.48 0.65
N LEU A 217 2.53 -16.61 0.01
CA LEU A 217 2.08 -15.30 -0.47
C LEU A 217 1.03 -15.45 -1.57
N ARG A 218 1.27 -16.34 -2.55
CA ARG A 218 0.31 -16.64 -3.62
C ARG A 218 -0.99 -17.20 -3.04
N ALA A 219 -0.90 -18.15 -2.13
CA ALA A 219 -2.06 -18.73 -1.46
C ALA A 219 -2.83 -17.69 -0.63
N SER A 220 -2.13 -16.81 0.09
CA SER A 220 -2.73 -15.72 0.89
C SER A 220 -3.44 -14.70 0.01
N VAL A 221 -2.82 -14.33 -1.12
CA VAL A 221 -3.42 -13.44 -2.11
C VAL A 221 -4.64 -14.12 -2.73
N GLN A 222 -4.53 -15.37 -3.19
CA GLN A 222 -5.64 -16.13 -3.75
C GLN A 222 -6.81 -16.32 -2.77
N ALA A 223 -6.52 -16.57 -1.49
CA ALA A 223 -7.52 -16.74 -0.44
C ALA A 223 -8.30 -15.43 -0.19
N MET A 224 -7.61 -14.28 -0.15
CA MET A 224 -8.27 -12.98 0.02
C MET A 224 -9.04 -12.50 -1.21
N ILE A 225 -8.70 -12.99 -2.40
CA ILE A 225 -9.51 -12.72 -3.60
C ILE A 225 -10.84 -13.49 -3.51
N ARG A 226 -10.80 -14.72 -2.99
CA ARG A 226 -12.00 -15.57 -2.84
C ARG A 226 -13.00 -15.03 -1.83
N THR A 227 -12.55 -14.31 -0.80
CA THR A 227 -13.48 -13.71 0.19
C THR A 227 -14.37 -12.63 -0.44
N LYS A 228 -13.98 -12.05 -1.59
CA LYS A 228 -14.71 -10.98 -2.30
C LYS A 228 -15.10 -9.79 -1.41
N ASP A 229 -14.47 -9.64 -0.25
CA ASP A 229 -14.75 -8.56 0.71
C ASP A 229 -13.91 -7.32 0.34
N PRO A 230 -14.54 -6.22 -0.12
CA PRO A 230 -13.83 -5.02 -0.54
C PRO A 230 -12.95 -4.41 0.56
N ARG A 231 -13.29 -4.60 1.85
CA ARG A 231 -12.53 -4.08 2.99
C ARG A 231 -11.19 -4.80 3.14
N GLN A 232 -11.21 -6.12 3.06
CA GLN A 232 -10.02 -6.95 3.15
C GLN A 232 -9.10 -6.72 1.96
N ILE A 233 -9.67 -6.68 0.75
CA ILE A 233 -8.94 -6.37 -0.49
C ILE A 233 -8.29 -4.99 -0.38
N ARG A 234 -9.02 -3.95 0.03
CA ARG A 234 -8.45 -2.61 0.21
C ARG A 234 -7.29 -2.59 1.21
N THR A 235 -7.49 -3.24 2.36
CA THR A 235 -6.48 -3.32 3.41
C THR A 235 -5.20 -3.97 2.88
N PHE A 236 -5.34 -5.08 2.15
CA PHE A 236 -4.23 -5.75 1.49
C PHE A 236 -3.51 -4.86 0.47
N LEU A 237 -4.26 -4.31 -0.49
CA LEU A 237 -3.71 -3.49 -1.55
C LEU A 237 -2.99 -2.27 -0.99
N SER A 238 -3.51 -1.66 0.08
CA SER A 238 -2.90 -0.50 0.72
C SER A 238 -1.49 -0.76 1.28
N ARG A 239 -1.11 -2.02 1.54
CA ARG A 239 0.24 -2.39 2.00
C ARG A 239 1.28 -2.29 0.89
N PHE A 240 0.92 -2.69 -0.32
CA PHE A 240 1.84 -2.81 -1.47
C PHE A 240 1.71 -1.65 -2.46
N ILE A 241 0.50 -1.08 -2.57
CA ILE A 241 0.16 -0.01 -3.50
C ILE A 241 0.17 1.32 -2.76
N GLU A 242 0.94 2.25 -3.32
CA GLU A 242 0.98 3.63 -2.84
C GLU A 242 -0.19 4.42 -3.41
N LYS A 243 -0.32 4.41 -4.74
CA LYS A 243 -1.39 5.09 -5.47
C LYS A 243 -1.62 4.46 -6.84
N ILE A 244 -2.83 4.62 -7.35
CA ILE A 244 -3.23 4.21 -8.70
C ILE A 244 -3.65 5.47 -9.44
N VAL A 245 -2.88 5.85 -10.46
CA VAL A 245 -3.12 7.04 -11.27
C VAL A 245 -4.07 6.70 -12.40
N VAL A 246 -5.17 7.44 -12.49
CA VAL A 246 -6.21 7.26 -13.51
C VAL A 246 -6.10 8.40 -14.52
N GLY A 247 -5.72 8.06 -15.75
CA GLY A 247 -5.71 8.93 -16.93
C GLY A 247 -6.98 8.75 -17.77
N LYS A 248 -7.04 9.42 -18.93
CA LYS A 248 -8.21 9.33 -19.84
C LYS A 248 -8.35 7.93 -20.44
N ASP A 249 -7.23 7.38 -20.90
CA ASP A 249 -7.20 6.12 -21.66
C ASP A 249 -6.28 5.06 -21.04
N HIS A 250 -5.64 5.36 -19.90
CA HIS A 250 -4.70 4.47 -19.23
C HIS A 250 -4.79 4.57 -17.71
N ILE A 251 -4.30 3.52 -17.05
CA ILE A 251 -4.19 3.43 -15.59
C ILE A 251 -2.76 3.00 -15.25
N THR A 252 -2.13 3.75 -14.34
CA THR A 252 -0.77 3.47 -13.87
C THR A 252 -0.79 3.10 -12.39
N ILE A 253 -0.22 1.95 -12.04
CA ILE A 253 -0.19 1.45 -10.66
C ILE A 253 1.21 1.68 -10.08
N HIS A 254 1.30 2.45 -9.00
CA HIS A 254 2.55 2.70 -8.29
C HIS A 254 2.58 1.88 -7.00
N GLY A 255 3.50 0.91 -6.94
CA GLY A 255 3.79 0.12 -5.74
C GLY A 255 5.00 0.67 -4.98
N SER A 256 5.06 0.41 -3.67
CA SER A 256 6.21 0.79 -2.83
C SER A 256 6.60 -0.35 -1.88
N LEU A 257 7.85 -0.83 -2.02
CA LEU A 257 8.44 -1.85 -1.14
C LEU A 257 8.67 -1.33 0.29
N GLU A 258 8.92 -0.03 0.45
CA GLU A 258 9.08 0.58 1.79
C GLU A 258 7.79 0.53 2.60
N LYS A 259 6.64 0.70 1.94
CA LYS A 259 5.32 0.64 2.56
C LYS A 259 4.97 -0.78 3.03
N ALA A 260 5.34 -1.79 2.24
CA ALA A 260 5.22 -3.19 2.64
C ALA A 260 6.08 -3.48 3.88
N ARG A 261 7.34 -3.02 3.91
CA ARG A 261 8.27 -3.25 5.02
C ARG A 261 7.84 -2.60 6.34
N LYS A 262 7.28 -1.38 6.31
CA LYS A 262 6.74 -0.71 7.51
C LYS A 262 5.48 -1.41 8.03
N THR A 263 4.70 -2.03 7.16
CA THR A 263 3.50 -2.76 7.56
C THR A 263 3.84 -4.03 8.35
N ASP A 264 4.86 -4.79 7.91
CA ASP A 264 5.30 -6.00 8.62
C ASP A 264 5.83 -5.71 10.04
N GLN A 265 6.52 -4.58 10.22
CA GLN A 265 6.99 -4.15 11.55
C GLN A 265 5.83 -3.73 12.47
N ALA A 266 4.74 -3.20 11.91
CA ALA A 266 3.54 -2.83 12.67
C ALA A 266 2.66 -4.04 13.01
N THR A 267 2.68 -5.11 12.20
CA THR A 267 1.85 -6.31 12.42
C THR A 267 2.38 -7.28 13.48
N ASN A 268 3.55 -7.02 14.07
CA ASN A 268 4.02 -7.75 15.27
C ASN A 268 3.41 -7.24 16.59
N GLY A 269 2.45 -6.32 16.52
CA GLY A 269 1.73 -5.83 17.70
C GLY A 269 0.27 -5.53 17.40
N SER A 270 -0.63 -6.11 18.20
CA SER A 270 -2.05 -5.80 18.37
C SER A 270 -3.05 -6.30 17.31
N TYR A 271 -3.63 -7.46 17.60
CA TYR A 271 -5.05 -7.68 17.31
C TYR A 271 -5.84 -6.69 18.18
N HIS A 272 -6.39 -5.64 17.58
CA HIS A 272 -7.23 -4.70 18.30
C HIS A 272 -8.49 -5.42 18.83
N ARG A 273 -8.50 -5.61 20.15
CA ARG A 273 -9.69 -5.85 20.97
C ARG A 273 -10.64 -4.66 20.74
N LEU A 274 -11.85 -4.94 20.29
CA LEU A 274 -12.94 -3.96 20.21
C LEU A 274 -13.19 -3.36 21.60
N ALA A 275 -12.96 -2.05 21.75
CA ALA A 275 -13.51 -1.25 22.84
C ALA A 275 -13.73 0.17 22.29
N TRP A 276 -14.95 0.41 21.81
CA TRP A 276 -15.46 1.74 21.49
C TRP A 276 -16.11 2.30 22.76
N LEU A 277 -15.65 3.46 23.24
CA LEU A 277 -16.42 4.35 24.09
C LEU A 277 -16.27 5.78 23.53
N PRO A 278 -17.35 6.53 23.30
CA PRO A 278 -17.27 7.95 22.99
C PRO A 278 -17.05 8.76 24.28
N GLY A 279 -16.01 9.62 24.29
CA GLY A 279 -15.84 10.65 25.33
C GLY A 279 -16.90 11.75 25.22
N GLN A 280 -17.14 12.47 26.31
CA GLN A 280 -18.24 13.42 26.53
C GLN A 280 -18.03 14.83 25.90
N ASP A 281 -17.20 14.97 24.86
CA ASP A 281 -16.60 16.29 24.58
C ASP A 281 -16.86 16.79 23.15
N SER A 282 -17.96 16.38 22.51
CA SER A 282 -18.26 16.84 21.15
C SER A 282 -19.77 16.97 20.93
N ASN A 283 -20.38 17.94 21.62
CA ASN A 283 -21.48 18.78 21.15
C ASN A 283 -21.97 19.67 22.32
N LEU A 284 -21.30 20.79 22.55
CA LEU A 284 -21.92 21.92 23.26
C LEU A 284 -22.16 23.02 22.23
N GLN A 285 -23.44 23.22 21.88
CA GLN A 285 -23.89 24.37 21.10
C GLN A 285 -23.70 25.66 21.91
N PRO A 286 -23.50 26.83 21.26
CA PRO A 286 -23.50 28.09 21.97
C PRO A 286 -24.91 28.40 22.49
N SER A 287 -25.02 28.65 23.80
CA SER A 287 -26.23 29.13 24.45
C SER A 287 -26.57 30.53 23.97
N GLY A 288 -27.73 30.67 23.33
CA GLY A 288 -28.46 31.91 23.09
C GLY A 288 -29.90 31.72 23.52
#